data_AF-A0A969UAX2-F1
#
_entry.id   AF-A0A969UAX2-F1
#
_cell.length_a   1.000
_cell.length_b   1.000
_cell.length_c   1.000
_cell.angle_alpha   90.00
_cell.angle_beta   90.00
_cell.angle_gamma   90.00
#
_symmetry.space_group_name_H-M   'P 1'
#
loop_
_entity.id
_entity.type
_entity.pdbx_description
1 polymer ?
#
loop_
_entity_poly.entity_id
_entity_poly.type
_entity_poly.pdbx_seq_one_letter_code
_entity_poly.pdbx_strand_id
1 'polypeptide(L)'
;MTGNILNFLIDLKLDLTDLDCAELVIRQAYLVGSDLAGVNFTNAQMLDCAFTQTFSSVLAIAYHPTADTLAASDSNGDIRLWCVSDGQCLLTCSGHTNWVRSIKFSPDGRYLASSSDDRTIAIWDLQDGGVCIKNARRGHS
;
A
#
# COMPACT_ATOMS: atom_id res chain seq x y z
N MET A 1 -24.76 -5.12 1.38
CA MET A 1 -25.20 -4.41 2.60
C MET A 1 -24.55 -5.09 3.81
N THR A 2 -23.29 -4.79 4.08
CA THR A 2 -22.63 -5.02 5.39
C THR A 2 -21.42 -4.09 5.43
N GLY A 3 -21.69 -2.78 5.43
CA GLY A 3 -20.69 -1.78 5.76
C GLY A 3 -20.35 -1.98 7.23
N ASN A 4 -19.06 -2.22 7.48
CA ASN A 4 -18.50 -2.63 8.76
C ASN A 4 -19.01 -1.72 9.89
N ILE A 5 -19.67 -2.30 10.90
CA ILE A 5 -20.29 -1.55 12.00
C ILE A 5 -19.30 -0.58 12.67
N LEU A 6 -18.02 -0.97 12.69
CA LEU A 6 -16.92 -0.17 13.22
C LEU A 6 -16.73 1.16 12.47
N ASN A 7 -16.86 1.17 11.15
CA ASN A 7 -16.73 2.39 10.35
C ASN A 7 -17.89 3.35 10.61
N PHE A 8 -19.10 2.80 10.75
CA PHE A 8 -20.27 3.61 11.10
C PHE A 8 -20.13 4.25 12.49
N LEU A 9 -19.58 3.51 13.46
CA LEU A 9 -19.32 4.04 14.81
C LEU A 9 -18.26 5.16 14.78
N ILE A 10 -17.22 5.00 13.96
CA ILE A 10 -16.16 6.02 13.75
C ILE A 10 -16.72 7.26 13.04
N ASP A 11 -17.53 7.10 11.99
CA ASP A 11 -18.18 8.21 11.27
C ASP A 11 -19.12 9.01 12.18
N LEU A 12 -19.77 8.33 13.13
CA LEU A 12 -20.60 8.95 14.15
C LEU A 12 -19.80 9.60 15.31
N LYS A 13 -18.46 9.49 15.27
CA LYS A 13 -17.55 9.97 16.33
C LYS A 13 -17.90 9.41 17.72
N LEU A 14 -18.36 8.17 17.76
CA LEU A 14 -18.63 7.49 19.02
C LEU A 14 -17.32 7.08 19.68
N ASP A 15 -17.32 7.13 21.01
CA ASP A 15 -16.23 6.60 21.81
C ASP A 15 -16.19 5.07 21.65
N LEU A 16 -15.01 4.54 21.33
CA LEU A 16 -14.81 3.12 21.10
C LEU A 16 -14.22 2.41 22.32
N THR A 17 -13.90 3.11 23.41
CA THR A 17 -13.28 2.47 24.58
C THR A 17 -14.10 1.30 25.11
N ASP A 18 -13.39 0.23 25.52
CA ASP A 18 -13.97 -1.02 26.03
C ASP A 18 -14.91 -1.77 25.07
N LEU A 19 -14.91 -1.43 23.77
CA LEU A 19 -15.72 -2.12 22.77
C LEU A 19 -15.22 -3.56 22.54
N ASP A 20 -16.14 -4.53 22.56
CA ASP A 20 -15.80 -5.92 22.24
C ASP A 20 -15.97 -6.20 20.74
N CYS A 21 -14.82 -6.37 20.06
CA CYS A 21 -14.74 -6.73 18.65
C CYS A 21 -14.19 -8.15 18.43
N ALA A 22 -14.21 -9.01 19.45
CA ALA A 22 -13.71 -10.37 19.32
C ALA A 22 -14.47 -11.18 18.26
N GLU A 23 -13.75 -12.04 17.54
CA GLU A 23 -14.27 -12.89 16.45
C GLU A 23 -14.95 -12.13 15.29
N LEU A 24 -14.92 -10.79 15.27
CA LEU A 24 -15.52 -9.99 14.20
C LEU A 24 -14.65 -9.96 12.95
N VAL A 25 -15.32 -9.89 11.80
CA VAL A 25 -14.69 -9.56 10.52
C VAL A 25 -14.71 -8.05 10.34
N ILE A 26 -13.56 -7.43 10.59
CA ILE A 26 -13.35 -5.99 10.43
C ILE A 26 -12.94 -5.73 8.98
N ARG A 27 -13.82 -5.09 8.22
CA ARG A 27 -13.59 -4.67 6.82
C ARG A 27 -13.29 -3.18 6.69
N GLN A 28 -12.22 -2.83 5.99
CA GLN A 28 -11.95 -1.43 5.62
C GLN A 28 -11.93 -0.47 6.81
N ALA A 29 -11.45 -0.93 7.99
CA ALA A 29 -11.41 -0.08 9.17
C ALA A 29 -10.29 0.95 9.08
N TYR A 30 -10.65 2.21 9.32
CA TYR A 30 -9.72 3.32 9.45
C TYR A 30 -9.67 3.77 10.91
N LEU A 31 -8.67 3.29 11.65
CA LEU A 31 -8.58 3.45 13.12
C LEU A 31 -7.67 4.60 13.56
N VAL A 32 -7.15 5.38 12.61
CA VAL A 32 -6.18 6.44 12.90
C VAL A 32 -6.87 7.56 13.67
N GLY A 33 -6.35 7.87 14.86
CA GLY A 33 -6.86 8.94 15.73
C GLY A 33 -8.01 8.53 16.65
N SER A 34 -8.44 7.26 16.63
CA SER A 34 -9.46 6.74 17.54
C SER A 34 -8.85 6.32 18.88
N ASP A 35 -9.55 6.57 19.98
CA ASP A 35 -9.21 5.97 21.27
C ASP A 35 -9.66 4.50 21.27
N LEU A 36 -8.71 3.60 21.46
CA LEU A 36 -8.93 2.15 21.44
C LEU A 36 -8.57 1.52 22.80
N ALA A 37 -8.52 2.31 23.87
CA ALA A 37 -8.26 1.78 25.19
C ALA A 37 -9.32 0.73 25.57
N GLY A 38 -8.86 -0.46 25.95
CA GLY A 38 -9.73 -1.57 26.37
C GLY A 38 -10.47 -2.29 25.24
N VAL A 39 -10.27 -1.92 23.97
CA VAL A 39 -10.96 -2.58 22.85
C VAL A 39 -10.43 -3.99 22.66
N ASN A 40 -11.35 -4.97 22.65
CA ASN A 40 -11.01 -6.38 22.48
C ASN A 40 -11.02 -6.77 21.00
N PHE A 41 -9.85 -7.14 20.47
CA PHE A 41 -9.70 -7.65 19.09
C PHE A 41 -9.33 -9.13 19.03
N THR A 42 -9.58 -9.90 20.09
CA THR A 42 -9.20 -11.31 20.15
C THR A 42 -9.84 -12.10 19.00
N ASN A 43 -9.03 -12.80 18.21
CA ASN A 43 -9.44 -13.55 17.01
C ASN A 43 -10.19 -12.74 15.93
N ALA A 44 -10.17 -11.40 16.00
CA ALA A 44 -10.78 -10.57 14.98
C ALA A 44 -10.02 -10.73 13.65
N GLN A 45 -10.77 -10.92 12.56
CA GLN A 45 -10.19 -10.98 11.21
C GLN A 45 -10.18 -9.58 10.60
N MET A 46 -9.00 -9.08 10.23
CA MET A 46 -8.85 -7.81 9.52
C MET A 46 -8.76 -8.11 8.01
N LEU A 47 -9.82 -7.79 7.28
CA LEU A 47 -9.91 -7.97 5.83
C LEU A 47 -10.04 -6.59 5.17
N ASP A 48 -9.31 -6.33 4.10
CA ASP A 48 -9.39 -5.05 3.37
C ASP A 48 -9.14 -3.79 4.22
N CYS A 49 -8.53 -3.90 5.40
CA CYS A 49 -8.02 -2.75 6.16
C CYS A 49 -6.85 -2.12 5.40
N ALA A 50 -6.51 -0.85 5.67
CA ALA A 50 -5.58 -0.04 4.88
C ALA A 50 -4.21 -0.70 4.56
N PHE A 51 -3.83 -1.77 5.27
CA PHE A 51 -2.61 -2.54 5.05
C PHE A 51 -2.78 -4.03 4.65
N THR A 52 -3.93 -4.49 4.15
CA THR A 52 -4.15 -5.95 3.94
C THR A 52 -3.98 -6.45 2.51
N GLN A 53 -3.55 -5.64 1.55
CA GLN A 53 -3.13 -6.21 0.27
C GLN A 53 -1.77 -6.87 0.44
N THR A 54 -1.76 -8.20 0.46
CA THR A 54 -0.60 -8.99 0.84
C THR A 54 0.56 -8.76 -0.12
N PHE A 55 1.60 -8.11 0.38
CA PHE A 55 2.90 -8.21 -0.25
C PHE A 55 3.43 -9.63 -0.15
N SER A 56 4.17 -10.03 -1.18
CA SER A 56 5.22 -11.02 -0.97
C SER A 56 6.34 -10.39 -0.11
N SER A 57 7.56 -10.90 -0.09
CA SER A 57 8.63 -10.22 0.66
C SER A 57 8.85 -8.80 0.11
N VAL A 58 8.73 -7.77 0.97
CA VAL A 58 9.04 -6.38 0.61
C VAL A 58 10.56 -6.25 0.47
N LEU A 59 11.00 -5.75 -0.68
CA LEU A 59 12.42 -5.71 -1.03
C LEU A 59 13.00 -4.30 -1.00
N ALA A 60 12.19 -3.28 -1.32
CA ALA A 60 12.61 -1.90 -1.27
C ALA A 60 11.42 -0.98 -0.96
N ILE A 61 11.73 0.16 -0.34
CA ILE A 61 10.78 1.24 -0.07
C ILE A 61 11.36 2.58 -0.54
N ALA A 62 10.49 3.51 -0.92
CA ALA A 62 10.86 4.88 -1.21
C ALA A 62 9.74 5.83 -0.81
N TYR A 63 10.08 6.95 -0.17
CA TYR A 63 9.14 8.05 0.04
C TYR A 63 9.15 8.97 -1.17
N HIS A 64 7.96 9.40 -1.58
CA HIS A 64 7.81 10.45 -2.58
C HIS A 64 8.40 11.77 -2.03
N PRO A 65 9.11 12.57 -2.84
CA PRO A 65 9.87 13.72 -2.35
C PRO A 65 9.01 14.87 -1.78
N THR A 66 7.79 15.05 -2.29
CA THR A 66 6.92 16.20 -1.92
C THR A 66 5.51 15.82 -1.47
N ALA A 67 4.89 14.80 -2.07
CA ALA A 67 3.60 14.25 -1.67
C ALA A 67 3.68 13.28 -0.49
N ASP A 68 2.57 13.15 0.24
CA ASP A 68 2.38 12.21 1.35
C ASP A 68 2.21 10.76 0.85
N THR A 69 3.21 10.26 0.13
CA THR A 69 3.13 8.98 -0.59
C THR A 69 4.35 8.11 -0.32
N LEU A 70 4.11 6.83 0.00
CA LEU A 70 5.12 5.80 0.14
C LEU A 70 4.98 4.81 -1.01
N ALA A 71 6.09 4.39 -1.60
CA ALA A 71 6.15 3.26 -2.51
C ALA A 71 6.86 2.09 -1.86
N ALA A 72 6.40 0.87 -2.10
CA ALA A 72 7.10 -0.35 -1.74
C ALA A 72 7.02 -1.37 -2.88
N SER A 73 8.10 -2.12 -3.05
CA SER A 73 8.23 -3.14 -4.07
C SER A 73 8.39 -4.53 -3.48
N ASP A 74 7.99 -5.55 -4.22
CA ASP A 74 7.97 -6.92 -3.70
C ASP A 74 8.64 -7.98 -4.59
N SER A 75 8.68 -9.20 -4.05
CA SER A 75 9.19 -10.38 -4.74
C SER A 75 8.24 -10.98 -5.79
N ASN A 76 7.05 -10.42 -6.02
CA ASN A 76 6.17 -10.85 -7.11
C ASN A 76 6.32 -9.97 -8.37
N GLY A 77 7.05 -8.87 -8.29
CA GLY A 77 7.19 -7.94 -9.40
C GLY A 77 6.30 -6.70 -9.30
N ASP A 78 5.54 -6.58 -8.20
CA ASP A 78 4.67 -5.44 -7.97
C ASP A 78 5.40 -4.31 -7.27
N ILE A 79 4.99 -3.08 -7.59
CA ILE A 79 5.29 -1.88 -6.81
C ILE A 79 3.96 -1.24 -6.51
N ARG A 80 3.69 -0.92 -5.24
CA ARG A 80 2.47 -0.22 -4.86
C ARG A 80 2.79 1.07 -4.15
N LEU A 81 1.87 2.01 -4.27
CA LEU A 81 1.95 3.33 -3.68
C LEU A 81 0.76 3.56 -2.75
N TRP A 82 0.99 4.14 -1.58
CA TRP A 82 -0.06 4.54 -0.64
C TRP A 82 0.07 5.97 -0.22
N CYS A 83 -1.07 6.58 0.03
CA CYS A 83 -1.15 7.77 0.86
C CYS A 83 -0.81 7.38 2.31
N VAL A 84 0.13 8.09 2.92
CA VAL A 84 0.66 7.71 4.24
C VAL A 84 -0.32 8.11 5.34
N SER A 85 -0.98 9.25 5.19
CA SER A 85 -1.94 9.78 6.16
C SER A 85 -3.17 8.91 6.33
N ASP A 86 -3.74 8.37 5.25
CA ASP A 86 -4.97 7.56 5.29
C ASP A 86 -4.76 6.06 4.99
N GLY A 87 -3.54 5.66 4.61
CA GLY A 87 -3.17 4.29 4.25
C GLY A 87 -3.83 3.78 2.96
N GLN A 88 -4.49 4.64 2.17
CA GLN A 88 -5.13 4.21 0.93
C GLN A 88 -4.11 3.82 -0.12
N CYS A 89 -4.30 2.65 -0.72
CA CYS A 89 -3.52 2.22 -1.89
C CYS A 89 -3.95 3.07 -3.09
N LEU A 90 -3.05 3.93 -3.55
CA LEU A 90 -3.29 4.86 -4.65
C LEU A 90 -3.10 4.19 -6.00
N LEU A 91 -2.07 3.33 -6.10
CA LEU A 91 -1.62 2.82 -7.37
C LEU A 91 -0.83 1.51 -7.22
N THR A 92 -0.97 0.64 -8.21
CA THR A 92 -0.16 -0.57 -8.37
C THR A 92 0.49 -0.56 -9.75
N CYS A 93 1.82 -0.57 -9.77
CA CYS A 93 2.63 -0.73 -10.98
C CYS A 93 3.03 -2.20 -11.12
N SER A 94 2.32 -2.92 -11.99
CA SER A 94 2.61 -4.32 -12.32
C SER A 94 3.20 -4.42 -13.72
N GLY A 95 4.22 -5.28 -13.87
CA GLY A 95 4.86 -5.49 -15.18
C GLY A 95 6.25 -6.14 -15.10
N HIS A 96 6.91 -6.07 -13.95
CA HIS A 96 8.08 -6.92 -13.71
C HIS A 96 7.65 -8.37 -13.53
N THR A 97 8.46 -9.31 -14.04
CA THR A 97 8.16 -10.74 -13.94
C THR A 97 8.97 -11.44 -12.84
N ASN A 98 9.70 -10.66 -12.03
CA ASN A 98 10.55 -11.15 -10.95
C ASN A 98 10.80 -10.02 -9.91
N TRP A 99 11.54 -10.35 -8.86
CA TRP A 99 11.83 -9.51 -7.70
C TRP A 99 12.27 -8.10 -8.08
N VAL A 100 11.54 -7.10 -7.58
CA VAL A 100 11.93 -5.70 -7.74
C VAL A 100 12.86 -5.32 -6.59
N ARG A 101 14.16 -5.28 -6.88
CA ARG A 101 15.21 -5.10 -5.86
C ARG A 101 15.40 -3.66 -5.40
N SER A 102 15.03 -2.69 -6.22
CA SER A 102 15.24 -1.28 -5.91
C SER A 102 14.22 -0.43 -6.63
N ILE A 103 13.79 0.62 -5.94
CA ILE A 103 12.90 1.65 -6.45
C ILE A 103 13.40 3.04 -6.04
N LYS A 104 13.20 4.04 -6.89
CA LYS A 104 13.49 5.45 -6.60
C LYS A 104 12.51 6.37 -7.31
N PHE A 105 12.01 7.37 -6.58
CA PHE A 105 11.32 8.50 -7.18
C PHE A 105 12.31 9.41 -7.89
N SER A 106 11.85 10.01 -8.99
CA SER A 106 12.43 11.20 -9.58
C SER A 106 12.31 12.39 -8.61
N PRO A 107 13.19 13.41 -8.72
CA PRO A 107 13.15 14.58 -7.82
C PRO A 107 11.86 15.38 -7.88
N ASP A 108 11.20 15.40 -9.05
CA ASP A 108 9.89 16.05 -9.23
C ASP A 108 8.72 15.15 -8.78
N GLY A 109 9.00 13.89 -8.42
CA GLY A 109 8.02 12.93 -7.94
C GLY A 109 7.14 12.32 -9.03
N ARG A 110 7.24 12.78 -10.28
CA ARG A 110 6.35 12.33 -11.36
C ARG A 110 6.64 10.89 -11.77
N TYR A 111 7.91 10.54 -11.81
CA TYR A 111 8.36 9.22 -12.27
C TYR A 111 8.89 8.38 -11.12
N LEU A 112 8.69 7.07 -11.23
CA LEU A 112 9.36 6.08 -10.41
C LEU A 112 10.22 5.20 -11.30
N ALA A 113 11.48 4.98 -10.91
CA ALA A 113 12.38 4.03 -11.55
C ALA A 113 12.47 2.77 -10.70
N SER A 114 12.44 1.60 -11.35
CA SER A 114 12.59 0.30 -10.70
C SER A 114 13.55 -0.61 -11.43
N SER A 115 14.23 -1.49 -10.69
CA SER A 115 15.10 -2.53 -11.25
C SER A 115 14.70 -3.90 -10.73
N SER A 116 14.64 -4.90 -11.61
CA SER A 116 14.20 -6.26 -11.28
C SER A 116 15.18 -7.35 -11.71
N ASP A 117 15.10 -8.50 -11.07
CA ASP A 117 15.77 -9.74 -11.46
C ASP A 117 15.28 -10.31 -12.80
N ASP A 118 14.24 -9.74 -13.39
CA ASP A 118 13.84 -10.02 -14.78
C ASP A 118 14.80 -9.40 -15.83
N ARG A 119 15.90 -8.79 -15.36
CA ARG A 119 16.96 -8.14 -16.15
C ARG A 119 16.51 -6.86 -16.83
N THR A 120 15.45 -6.23 -16.33
CA THR A 120 14.92 -4.97 -16.85
C THR A 120 14.99 -3.85 -15.82
N ILE A 121 15.00 -2.62 -16.35
CA ILE A 121 14.74 -1.39 -15.62
C ILE A 121 13.48 -0.78 -16.21
N ALA A 122 12.50 -0.46 -15.36
CA ALA A 122 11.26 0.18 -15.76
C ALA A 122 11.18 1.61 -15.23
N ILE A 123 10.59 2.50 -16.04
CA ILE A 123 10.20 3.85 -15.63
C ILE A 123 8.67 3.92 -15.68
N TRP A 124 8.06 4.31 -14.58
CA TRP A 124 6.63 4.42 -14.39
C TRP A 124 6.24 5.90 -14.36
N ASP A 125 5.24 6.32 -15.14
CA ASP A 125 4.63 7.66 -15.00
C ASP A 125 3.48 7.57 -13.99
N LEU A 126 3.64 8.20 -12.84
CA LEU A 126 2.69 8.14 -11.74
C LEU A 126 1.48 9.07 -11.96
N GLN A 127 1.60 10.07 -12.84
CA GLN A 127 0.46 10.94 -13.18
C GLN A 127 -0.49 10.28 -14.19
N ASP A 128 0.01 9.35 -15.00
CA ASP A 128 -0.76 8.59 -15.98
C ASP A 128 -1.16 7.21 -15.43
N GLY A 129 -1.48 7.14 -14.15
CA GLY A 129 -1.97 5.90 -13.53
C GLY A 129 -0.94 4.77 -13.44
N GLY A 130 0.35 5.10 -13.29
CA GLY A 130 1.41 4.11 -13.06
C GLY A 130 1.77 3.26 -14.26
N VAL A 131 1.58 3.78 -15.47
CA VAL A 131 1.92 3.07 -16.70
C VAL A 131 3.44 3.01 -16.87
N CYS A 132 3.94 1.84 -17.27
CA CYS A 132 5.34 1.68 -17.67
C CYS A 132 5.57 2.37 -19.02
N ILE A 133 6.34 3.46 -19.00
CA ILE A 133 6.62 4.28 -20.20
C ILE A 133 7.96 3.92 -20.85
N LYS A 134 8.86 3.27 -20.11
CA LYS A 134 10.14 2.76 -20.64
C LYS A 134 10.51 1.48 -19.94
N ASN A 135 10.88 0.47 -20.73
CA ASN A 135 11.49 -0.76 -20.25
C ASN A 135 12.82 -0.96 -20.98
N ALA A 136 13.93 -0.84 -20.25
CA ALA A 136 15.26 -1.05 -20.78
C ALA A 136 15.79 -2.41 -20.32
N ARG A 137 16.07 -3.29 -21.28
CA ARG A 137 16.84 -4.52 -21.03
C ARG A 137 18.32 -4.15 -21.06
N ARG A 138 19.10 -4.63 -20.10
CA ARG A 138 20.56 -4.65 -20.32
C ARG A 138 20.81 -5.53 -21.54
N GLY A 139 21.36 -4.96 -22.60
CA GLY A 139 21.92 -5.73 -23.71
C GLY A 139 22.99 -6.65 -23.14
N HIS A 140 22.80 -7.95 -23.29
CA HIS A 140 23.88 -8.89 -23.03
C HIS A 140 24.89 -8.76 -24.18
N SER A 141 26.14 -8.45 -23.82
CA SER A 141 27.34 -8.74 -24.61
C SER A 141 27.55 -10.24 -24.75
#